data_AF-W7QAS1-F1
#
_entry.id   AF-W7QAS1-F1
#
_cell.length_a   1.000
_cell.length_b   1.000
_cell.length_c   1.000
_cell.angle_alpha   90.00
_cell.angle_beta   90.00
_cell.angle_gamma   90.00
#
_symmetry.space_group_name_H-M   'P 1'
#
loop_
_entity.id
_entity.type
_entity.pdbx_description
1 polymer ?
#
loop_
_entity_poly.entity_id
_entity_poly.type
_entity_poly.pdbx_seq_one_letter_code
_entity_poly.pdbx_strand_id
1 'polypeptide(L)'
;MKFKADGGLRMDAVMYMTGAFETFAKMEQQEIAKTVFEIAKLGESGLSINDPDKRYTLKSLDGDFSGMQLLSMMHVGLKSIDPSLDTQSGLDAEYEAAKTMAGK
;
A
#
# COMPACT_ATOMS: atom_id res chain seq x y z
N MET A 1 -13.15 -15.06 11.36
CA MET A 1 -14.11 -13.96 11.16
C MET A 1 -13.71 -13.22 9.90
N LYS A 2 -14.59 -13.15 8.89
CA LYS A 2 -14.40 -12.32 7.70
C LYS A 2 -15.06 -10.96 7.99
N PHE A 3 -14.28 -9.94 8.28
CA PHE A 3 -14.77 -8.57 8.26
C PHE A 3 -14.90 -8.14 6.79
N LYS A 4 -15.97 -8.59 6.15
CA LYS A 4 -16.54 -7.86 5.01
C LYS A 4 -17.61 -6.97 5.62
N ALA A 5 -17.26 -5.71 5.89
CA ALA A 5 -18.27 -4.71 6.18
C ALA A 5 -19.03 -4.45 4.88
N ASP A 6 -20.34 -4.65 4.92
CA ASP A 6 -21.31 -4.27 3.90
C ASP A 6 -20.97 -2.91 3.25
N GLY A 7 -20.60 -2.91 1.96
CA GLY A 7 -20.44 -1.69 1.15
C GLY A 7 -19.45 -0.62 1.66
N GLY A 8 -18.66 -0.92 2.70
CA GLY A 8 -17.80 0.04 3.39
C GLY A 8 -16.34 -0.17 3.04
N LEU A 9 -15.66 0.94 2.75
CA LEU A 9 -14.21 0.96 2.51
C LEU A 9 -13.45 0.32 3.67
N ARG A 10 -12.41 -0.44 3.36
CA ARG A 10 -11.42 -0.89 4.33
C ARG A 10 -10.63 0.31 4.86
N MET A 11 -11.12 0.91 5.94
CA MET A 11 -10.54 2.13 6.50
C MET A 11 -9.07 1.94 6.95
N ASP A 12 -8.68 0.72 7.34
CA ASP A 12 -7.27 0.38 7.57
C ASP A 12 -6.43 0.59 6.30
N ALA A 13 -6.89 0.09 5.16
CA ALA A 13 -6.23 0.29 3.86
C ALA A 13 -6.18 1.77 3.48
N VAL A 14 -7.30 2.50 3.63
CA VAL A 14 -7.39 3.94 3.31
C VAL A 14 -6.34 4.72 4.08
N MET A 15 -6.20 4.47 5.39
CA MET A 15 -5.21 5.16 6.23
C MET A 15 -3.78 4.81 5.84
N TYR A 16 -3.50 3.53 5.55
CA TYR A 16 -2.17 3.13 5.07
C TYR A 16 -1.83 3.73 3.71
N MET A 17 -2.79 3.81 2.80
CA MET A 17 -2.61 4.44 1.48
C MET A 17 -2.40 5.95 1.60
N THR A 18 -3.12 6.62 2.51
CA THR A 18 -2.93 8.05 2.79
C THR A 18 -1.51 8.31 3.26
N GLY A 19 -1.01 7.52 4.22
CA GLY A 19 0.39 7.60 4.66
C GLY A 19 1.40 7.27 3.56
N ALA A 20 1.06 6.34 2.65
CA ALA A 20 1.90 6.03 1.49
C ALA A 20 1.98 7.23 0.51
N PHE A 21 0.88 7.91 0.24
CA PHE A 21 0.88 9.13 -0.58
C PHE A 21 1.75 10.24 0.03
N GLU A 22 1.67 10.45 1.34
CA GLU A 22 2.49 11.44 2.05
C GLU A 22 3.97 11.09 2.02
N THR A 23 4.29 9.80 2.13
CA THR A 23 5.67 9.29 2.07
C THR A 23 6.24 9.46 0.66
N PHE A 24 5.52 8.98 -0.35
CA PHE A 24 5.96 9.03 -1.74
C PHE A 24 5.98 10.44 -2.31
N ALA A 25 5.21 11.39 -1.76
CA ALA A 25 5.29 12.79 -2.14
C ALA A 25 6.67 13.44 -1.87
N LYS A 26 7.50 12.82 -1.02
CA LYS A 26 8.84 13.28 -0.64
C LYS A 26 9.96 12.49 -1.32
N MET A 27 9.62 11.54 -2.19
CA MET A 27 10.55 10.60 -2.82
C MET A 27 10.60 10.82 -4.32
N GLU A 28 11.76 10.57 -4.93
CA GLU A 28 11.90 10.55 -6.38
C GLU A 28 11.26 9.29 -6.98
N GLN A 29 10.86 9.34 -8.25
CA GLN A 29 10.18 8.22 -8.92
C GLN A 29 11.01 6.91 -8.89
N GLN A 30 12.34 7.02 -8.98
CA GLN A 30 13.25 5.89 -8.88
C GLN A 30 13.25 5.24 -7.49
N GLU A 31 13.11 6.04 -6.43
CA GLU A 31 13.04 5.54 -5.06
C GLU A 31 11.72 4.82 -4.80
N ILE A 32 10.60 5.40 -5.27
CA ILE A 32 9.28 4.77 -5.23
C ILE A 32 9.33 3.41 -5.95
N ALA A 33 9.89 3.36 -7.16
CA ALA A 33 10.03 2.12 -7.92
C ALA A 33 10.86 1.06 -7.18
N LYS A 34 11.96 1.47 -6.52
CA LYS A 34 12.79 0.58 -5.71
C LYS A 34 12.00 0.00 -4.53
N THR A 35 11.23 0.83 -3.82
CA THR A 35 10.36 0.39 -2.72
C THR A 35 9.28 -0.56 -3.19
N VAL A 36 8.59 -0.25 -4.28
CA VAL A 36 7.55 -1.11 -4.87
C VAL A 36 8.13 -2.46 -5.28
N PHE A 37 9.30 -2.48 -5.93
CA PHE A 37 9.96 -3.71 -6.35
C PHE A 37 10.38 -4.59 -5.15
N GLU A 38 10.88 -3.97 -4.08
CA GLU A 38 11.21 -4.67 -2.85
C GLU A 38 9.98 -5.30 -2.20
N ILE A 39 8.87 -4.56 -2.13
CA ILE A 39 7.60 -5.09 -1.61
C ILE A 39 7.10 -6.25 -2.47
N ALA A 40 7.14 -6.13 -3.79
CA ALA A 40 6.73 -7.19 -4.70
C ALA A 40 7.53 -8.48 -4.46
N LYS A 41 8.86 -8.35 -4.29
CA LYS A 41 9.75 -9.47 -3.97
C LYS A 41 9.43 -10.12 -2.62
N LEU A 42 9.11 -9.33 -1.59
CA LEU A 42 8.64 -9.87 -0.31
C LEU A 42 7.29 -10.58 -0.47
N GLY A 43 6.42 -10.06 -1.33
CA GLY A 43 5.11 -10.61 -1.68
C GLY A 43 5.15 -12.00 -2.32
N GLU A 44 6.22 -12.35 -3.04
CA GLU A 44 6.41 -13.69 -3.63
C GLU A 44 6.41 -14.81 -2.57
N SER A 45 6.91 -14.52 -1.37
CA SER A 45 6.90 -15.45 -0.23
C SER A 45 5.59 -15.42 0.57
N GLY A 46 4.66 -14.56 0.18
CA GLY A 46 3.40 -14.31 0.86
C GLY A 46 3.50 -13.24 1.96
N LEU A 47 2.56 -12.29 1.93
CA LEU A 47 2.37 -11.32 3.01
C LEU A 47 1.20 -11.74 3.91
N SER A 48 1.42 -11.74 5.21
CA SER A 48 0.36 -11.97 6.19
C SER A 48 -0.45 -10.68 6.39
N ILE A 49 -1.34 -10.39 5.43
CA ILE A 49 -2.14 -9.15 5.41
C ILE A 49 -3.22 -9.10 6.49
N ASN A 50 -3.55 -10.24 7.11
CA ASN A 50 -4.58 -10.36 8.14
C ASN A 50 -3.98 -10.51 9.55
N ASP A 51 -2.65 -10.47 9.67
CA ASP A 51 -1.94 -10.61 10.94
C ASP A 51 -1.24 -9.28 11.27
N PRO A 52 -1.76 -8.48 12.22
CA PRO A 52 -1.18 -7.20 12.58
C PRO A 52 0.10 -7.33 13.43
N ASP A 53 0.38 -8.50 14.00
CA ASP A 53 1.57 -8.72 14.84
C ASP A 53 2.80 -9.02 13.99
N LYS A 54 2.59 -9.58 12.79
CA LYS A 54 3.68 -9.84 11.86
C LYS A 54 4.19 -8.54 11.23
N ARG A 55 5.47 -8.26 11.47
CA ARG A 55 6.18 -7.08 10.94
C ARG A 55 7.16 -7.45 9.84
N TYR A 56 7.30 -6.52 8.91
CA TYR A 56 8.19 -6.59 7.76
C TYR A 56 9.02 -5.31 7.72
N THR A 57 10.27 -5.41 7.28
CA THR A 57 11.15 -4.27 7.08
C THR A 57 11.52 -4.17 5.60
N LEU A 58 11.82 -2.95 5.15
CA LEU A 58 12.30 -2.67 3.81
C LEU A 58 13.70 -2.07 3.91
N LYS A 59 14.57 -2.38 2.94
CA LYS A 59 15.89 -1.76 2.80
C LYS A 59 15.80 -0.39 2.13
N SER A 60 14.72 -0.17 1.37
CA SER A 60 14.44 1.08 0.66
C SER A 60 13.74 2.12 1.51
N LEU A 61 13.12 1.73 2.62
CA LEU A 61 12.39 2.62 3.51
C LEU A 61 12.47 2.13 4.96
N ASP A 62 12.97 2.99 5.85
CA ASP A 62 13.06 2.67 7.28
C ASP A 62 11.67 2.56 7.92
N GLY A 63 11.50 1.55 8.78
CA GLY A 63 10.28 1.33 9.55
C GLY A 63 9.88 -0.13 9.65
N ASP A 64 8.84 -0.38 10.46
CA ASP A 64 8.20 -1.69 10.61
C ASP A 64 6.78 -1.64 10.04
N PHE A 65 6.53 -2.49 9.05
CA PHE A 65 5.32 -2.49 8.26
C PHE A 65 4.50 -3.75 8.51
N SER A 66 3.17 -3.62 8.59
CA SER A 66 2.29 -4.78 8.54
C SER A 66 2.12 -5.28 7.10
N GLY A 67 1.66 -6.51 6.91
CA GLY A 67 1.38 -7.03 5.57
C GLY A 67 0.35 -6.19 4.81
N MET A 68 -0.67 -5.68 5.50
CA MET A 68 -1.69 -4.80 4.90
C MET A 68 -1.13 -3.45 4.49
N GLN A 69 -0.21 -2.89 5.29
CA GLN A 69 0.46 -1.64 4.98
C GLN A 69 1.35 -1.78 3.75
N LEU A 70 2.12 -2.88 3.64
CA LEU A 70 2.94 -3.14 2.46
C LEU A 70 2.09 -3.30 1.19
N LEU A 71 0.97 -4.03 1.26
CA LEU A 71 0.05 -4.15 0.12
C LEU A 71 -0.51 -2.79 -0.30
N SER A 72 -0.88 -1.95 0.68
CA SER A 72 -1.39 -0.59 0.44
C SER A 72 -0.33 0.30 -0.21
N MET A 73 0.90 0.26 0.27
CA MET A 73 2.04 0.99 -0.30
C MET A 73 2.36 0.52 -1.73
N MET A 74 2.32 -0.79 -1.97
CA MET A 74 2.54 -1.36 -3.30
C MET A 74 1.49 -0.86 -4.29
N HIS A 75 0.21 -0.87 -3.90
CA HIS A 75 -0.87 -0.35 -4.73
C HIS A 75 -0.64 1.12 -5.11
N VAL A 76 -0.39 1.97 -4.10
CA VAL A 76 -0.19 3.41 -4.31
C VAL A 76 1.05 3.66 -5.16
N GLY A 77 2.14 2.93 -4.93
CA GLY A 77 3.39 3.11 -5.66
C GLY A 77 3.28 2.68 -7.11
N LEU A 78 2.61 1.56 -7.38
CA LEU A 78 2.32 1.10 -8.75
C LEU A 78 1.48 2.12 -9.53
N LYS A 79 0.40 2.64 -8.93
CA LYS A 79 -0.41 3.69 -9.56
C LYS A 79 0.30 5.05 -9.67
N SER A 80 1.26 5.32 -8.80
CA SER A 80 2.11 6.52 -8.91
C SER A 80 3.07 6.44 -10.11
N ILE A 81 3.48 5.23 -10.49
CA ILE A 81 4.36 4.98 -11.65
C ILE A 81 3.53 4.92 -12.94
N ASP A 82 2.44 4.15 -12.92
CA ASP A 82 1.50 4.02 -14.03
C ASP A 82 0.06 4.03 -13.48
N PRO A 83 -0.66 5.17 -13.60
CA PRO A 83 -2.03 5.29 -13.12
C PRO A 83 -3.02 4.32 -13.78
N SER A 84 -2.70 3.78 -14.96
CA SER A 84 -3.55 2.84 -15.70
C SER A 84 -3.39 1.39 -15.27
N LEU A 85 -2.39 1.09 -14.44
CA LEU A 85 -2.05 -0.27 -14.04
C LEU A 85 -3.12 -0.86 -13.10
N ASP A 86 -3.64 -2.02 -13.49
CA ASP A 86 -4.44 -2.87 -12.61
C ASP A 86 -3.53 -3.62 -11.64
N THR A 87 -3.62 -3.27 -10.36
CA THR A 87 -2.80 -3.87 -9.30
C THR A 87 -3.36 -5.20 -8.79
N GLN A 88 -4.57 -5.58 -9.20
CA GLN A 88 -5.31 -6.79 -8.77
C GLN A 88 -5.43 -6.97 -7.25
N SER A 89 -5.20 -5.91 -6.49
CA SER A 89 -5.26 -5.92 -5.02
C SER A 89 -6.70 -5.84 -4.49
N GLY A 90 -7.65 -5.39 -5.31
CA GLY A 90 -9.04 -5.16 -4.93
C GLY A 90 -9.23 -3.97 -3.99
N LEU A 91 -8.29 -3.01 -3.99
CA LEU A 91 -8.29 -1.83 -3.10
C LEU A 91 -8.48 -0.50 -3.87
N ASP A 92 -9.00 -0.53 -5.09
CA ASP A 92 -9.16 0.69 -5.90
C ASP A 92 -10.13 1.70 -5.27
N ALA A 93 -11.19 1.23 -4.61
CA ALA A 93 -12.13 2.12 -3.91
C ALA A 93 -11.45 2.83 -2.72
N GLU A 94 -10.62 2.10 -1.98
CA GLU A 94 -9.82 2.64 -0.88
C GLU A 94 -8.74 3.60 -1.38
N TYR A 95 -8.14 3.31 -2.53
CA TYR A 95 -7.17 4.18 -3.18
C TYR A 95 -7.77 5.54 -3.52
N GLU A 96 -8.96 5.58 -4.15
CA GLU A 96 -9.62 6.84 -4.50
C GLU A 96 -10.01 7.66 -3.26
N ALA A 97 -10.48 6.99 -2.21
CA ALA A 97 -10.76 7.63 -0.93
C ALA A 97 -9.48 8.21 -0.29
N ALA A 98 -8.40 7.43 -0.24
CA ALA A 98 -7.12 7.85 0.30
C ALA A 98 -6.50 9.00 -0.51
N LYS A 99 -6.63 8.96 -1.84
CA LYS A 99 -6.15 10.01 -2.74
C LYS A 99 -6.86 11.35 -2.44
N THR A 100 -8.18 11.29 -2.26
CA THR A 100 -9.00 12.45 -1.85
C THR A 100 -8.55 12.99 -0.50
N MET A 101 -8.32 12.11 0.49
CA MET A 101 -7.86 12.50 1.83
C MET A 101 -6.45 13.10 1.83
N ALA A 102 -5.55 12.60 0.97
CA ALA A 102 -4.19 13.09 0.80
C ALA A 102 -4.10 14.38 -0.04
N GLY A 103 -5.21 14.86 -0.62
CA GLY A 103 -5.24 16.04 -1.48
C GLY A 103 -4.49 15.84 -2.81
N LYS A 104 -4.53 14.63 -3.37
CA LYS A 104 -3.81 14.22 -4.59
C LYS A 104 -4.72 14.09 -5.82
#